data_AF-A0AAD2CPI8-F1
#
_entry.id   AF-A0AAD2CPI8-F1
#
_cell.length_a   1.000
_cell.length_b   1.000
_cell.length_c   1.000
_cell.angle_alpha   90.00
_cell.angle_beta   90.00
_cell.angle_gamma   90.00
#
_symmetry.space_group_name_H-M   'P 1'
#
loop_
_entity.id
_entity.type
_entity.pdbx_description
1 polymer ?
#
loop_
_entity_poly.entity_id
_entity_poly.type
_entity_poly.pdbx_seq_one_letter_code
_entity_poly.pdbx_strand_id
1 'polypeptide(L)'
;DGFGDNHLVRAPGSARLAFQNINTIPDKSDDPKQAQLNHWIRSECVDLLLLAELNKFWPAITPTNRWRERASTMARKGEGFHLAVAYNTHQPRAAHSTTQFGGCSTSAFNKVSHRVRSSGDDSLGRWAWIRLQGRT
;
A
#
# COMPACT_ATOMS: atom_id res chain seq x y z
N ASP A 1 -31.51 -7.47 -9.83
CA ASP A 1 -31.11 -7.39 -8.42
C ASP A 1 -29.59 -7.45 -8.29
N GLY A 2 -28.96 -6.33 -7.96
CA GLY A 2 -27.52 -6.27 -7.71
C GLY A 2 -27.30 -5.93 -6.26
N PHE A 3 -26.58 -6.77 -5.52
CA PHE A 3 -26.12 -6.44 -4.17
C PHE A 3 -25.00 -5.40 -4.26
N GLY A 4 -25.08 -4.36 -3.42
CA GLY A 4 -24.05 -3.34 -3.25
C GLY A 4 -24.42 -1.97 -3.85
N ASP A 5 -23.79 -0.93 -3.30
CA ASP A 5 -23.90 0.43 -3.82
C ASP A 5 -23.16 0.57 -5.16
N ASN A 6 -23.57 1.53 -5.99
CA ASN A 6 -22.86 1.85 -7.22
C ASN A 6 -21.46 2.38 -6.88
N HIS A 7 -20.44 1.53 -7.01
CA HIS A 7 -19.03 1.84 -6.73
C HIS A 7 -18.49 3.03 -7.53
N LEU A 8 -19.10 3.35 -8.69
CA LEU A 8 -18.75 4.52 -9.50
C LEU A 8 -19.13 5.83 -8.79
N VAL A 9 -20.17 5.81 -7.95
CA VAL A 9 -20.66 6.98 -7.21
C VAL A 9 -19.98 7.05 -5.84
N ARG A 10 -19.23 8.12 -5.60
CA ARG A 10 -18.61 8.37 -4.28
C ARG A 10 -19.58 9.12 -3.39
N ALA A 11 -20.02 8.51 -2.30
CA ALA A 11 -20.84 9.18 -1.29
C ALA A 11 -20.06 10.34 -0.62
N PRO A 12 -20.67 11.52 -0.39
CA PRO A 12 -20.03 12.60 0.35
C PRO A 12 -19.55 12.15 1.73
N GLY A 13 -18.32 12.54 2.09
CA GLY A 13 -17.75 12.19 3.40
C GLY A 13 -17.30 10.72 3.55
N SER A 14 -17.32 9.93 2.47
CA SER A 14 -16.79 8.56 2.45
C SER A 14 -15.30 8.49 2.07
N ALA A 15 -14.65 7.41 2.48
CA ALA A 15 -13.32 7.01 2.06
C ALA A 15 -13.41 5.74 1.19
N ARG A 16 -12.63 5.68 0.10
CA ARG A 16 -12.53 4.49 -0.75
C ARG A 16 -11.40 3.60 -0.27
N LEU A 17 -11.74 2.38 0.09
CA LEU A 17 -10.81 1.31 0.42
C LEU A 17 -10.70 0.36 -0.76
N ALA A 18 -9.48 0.08 -1.19
CA ALA A 18 -9.19 -0.94 -2.18
C ALA A 18 -8.30 -2.01 -1.54
N PHE A 19 -8.62 -3.28 -1.81
CA PHE A 19 -7.79 -4.42 -1.46
C PHE A 19 -7.43 -5.18 -2.73
N GLN A 20 -6.16 -5.53 -2.90
CA GLN A 20 -5.73 -6.35 -4.02
C GLN A 20 -4.56 -7.27 -3.63
N ASN A 21 -4.68 -8.55 -3.98
CA ASN A 21 -3.50 -9.39 -4.12
C ASN A 21 -2.82 -9.04 -5.44
N ILE A 22 -1.62 -8.45 -5.37
CA ILE A 22 -0.95 -7.89 -6.55
C ILE A 22 -0.01 -8.87 -7.25
N ASN A 23 0.14 -10.08 -6.70
CA ASN A 23 1.02 -11.12 -7.24
C ASN A 23 2.40 -10.56 -7.63
N THR A 24 3.16 -10.08 -6.64
CA THR A 24 4.50 -9.46 -6.74
C THR A 24 4.52 -8.01 -7.23
N ILE A 25 5.25 -7.15 -6.54
CA ILE A 25 5.61 -5.81 -7.03
C ILE A 25 6.94 -5.86 -7.80
N PRO A 26 7.20 -5.02 -8.82
CA PRO A 26 8.52 -4.96 -9.47
C PRO A 26 9.61 -4.40 -8.55
N ASP A 27 10.88 -4.72 -8.82
CA ASP A 27 12.04 -4.22 -8.04
C ASP A 27 12.32 -2.73 -8.26
N LYS A 28 11.97 -2.21 -9.44
CA LYS A 28 12.14 -0.79 -9.79
C LYS A 28 10.81 -0.06 -9.77
N SER A 29 10.84 1.24 -9.45
CA SER A 29 9.65 2.08 -9.41
C SER A 29 9.19 2.57 -10.79
N ASP A 30 10.03 2.46 -11.82
CA ASP A 30 9.74 2.86 -13.21
C ASP A 30 9.12 1.74 -14.06
N ASP A 31 8.91 0.57 -13.47
CA ASP A 31 8.34 -0.60 -14.13
C ASP A 31 6.88 -0.35 -14.57
N PRO A 32 6.44 -0.86 -15.74
CA PRO A 32 5.07 -0.70 -16.23
C PRO A 32 3.99 -1.14 -15.24
N LYS A 33 4.23 -2.21 -14.46
CA LYS A 33 3.29 -2.68 -13.44
C LYS A 33 3.14 -1.67 -12.30
N GLN A 34 4.23 -0.98 -11.92
CA GLN A 34 4.18 0.10 -10.95
C GLN A 34 3.40 1.31 -11.50
N ALA A 35 3.62 1.67 -12.76
CA ALA A 35 2.89 2.75 -13.42
C ALA A 35 1.38 2.45 -13.51
N GLN A 36 1.01 1.20 -13.84
CA GLN A 36 -0.38 0.73 -13.87
C GLN A 36 -1.03 0.82 -12.49
N LEU A 37 -0.34 0.37 -11.43
CA LEU A 37 -0.82 0.47 -10.05
C LEU A 37 -1.06 1.93 -9.65
N ASN A 38 -0.11 2.82 -9.95
CA ASN A 38 -0.23 4.25 -9.68
C ASN A 38 -1.41 4.89 -10.44
N HIS A 39 -1.61 4.49 -11.70
CA HIS A 39 -2.73 4.97 -12.51
C HIS A 39 -4.07 4.54 -11.90
N TRP A 40 -4.23 3.27 -11.54
CA TRP A 40 -5.45 2.74 -10.93
C TRP A 40 -5.79 3.40 -9.58
N ILE A 41 -4.81 3.58 -8.70
CA ILE A 41 -5.01 4.26 -7.41
C ILE A 41 -5.56 5.68 -7.61
N ARG A 42 -5.03 6.39 -8.62
CA ARG A 42 -5.45 7.76 -8.94
C ARG A 42 -6.80 7.81 -9.64
N SER A 43 -7.06 6.93 -10.62
CA SER A 43 -8.33 6.89 -11.37
C SER A 43 -9.50 6.58 -10.43
N GLU A 44 -9.31 5.60 -9.55
CA GLU A 44 -10.35 5.18 -8.61
C GLU A 44 -10.44 6.07 -7.36
N CYS A 45 -9.57 7.08 -7.23
CA CYS A 45 -9.48 7.95 -6.06
C CYS A 45 -9.41 7.15 -4.75
N VAL A 46 -8.53 6.14 -4.71
CA VAL A 46 -8.34 5.26 -3.55
C VAL A 46 -7.74 6.09 -2.40
N ASP A 47 -8.39 6.05 -1.24
CA ASP A 47 -7.91 6.72 -0.02
C ASP A 47 -7.18 5.76 0.92
N LEU A 48 -7.58 4.48 0.93
CA LEU A 48 -6.98 3.40 1.70
C LEU A 48 -6.64 2.23 0.76
N LEU A 49 -5.39 1.83 0.72
CA LEU A 49 -4.91 0.75 -0.14
C LEU A 49 -4.33 -0.37 0.70
N LEU A 50 -4.86 -1.58 0.53
CA LEU A 50 -4.37 -2.79 1.16
C LEU A 50 -3.86 -3.72 0.06
N LEU A 51 -2.59 -4.10 0.12
CA LEU A 51 -1.98 -5.00 -0.85
C LEU A 51 -1.50 -6.27 -0.18
N ALA A 52 -1.72 -7.41 -0.83
CA ALA A 52 -1.16 -8.70 -0.46
C ALA A 52 -0.21 -9.22 -1.54
N GLU A 53 0.70 -10.12 -1.15
CA GLU A 53 1.72 -10.72 -2.01
C GLU A 53 2.62 -9.68 -2.69
N LEU A 54 3.21 -8.77 -1.90
CA LEU A 54 4.20 -7.84 -2.46
C LEU A 54 5.45 -8.58 -2.94
N ASN A 55 5.76 -9.71 -2.31
CA ASN A 55 6.83 -10.62 -2.63
C ASN A 55 8.23 -10.01 -2.65
N LYS A 56 8.54 -9.14 -1.67
CA LYS A 56 9.82 -8.42 -1.58
C LYS A 56 10.46 -8.44 -0.21
N PHE A 57 11.78 -8.55 -0.24
CA PHE A 57 12.68 -8.28 0.86
C PHE A 57 13.23 -6.85 0.72
N TRP A 58 12.56 -5.91 1.41
CA TRP A 58 12.83 -4.47 1.28
C TRP A 58 14.26 -4.02 1.61
N PRO A 59 14.99 -4.63 2.56
CA PRO A 59 16.37 -4.22 2.85
C PRO A 59 17.32 -4.37 1.65
N ALA A 60 17.08 -5.35 0.77
CA ALA A 60 17.88 -5.59 -0.44
C ALA A 60 17.53 -4.68 -1.62
N ILE A 61 16.44 -3.91 -1.54
CA ILE A 61 16.02 -2.98 -2.59
C ILE A 61 16.67 -1.61 -2.33
N THR A 62 17.17 -0.98 -3.40
CA THR A 62 17.73 0.39 -3.37
C THR A 62 16.76 1.35 -2.67
N PRO A 63 17.22 2.23 -1.76
CA PRO A 63 16.35 3.10 -0.98
C PRO A 63 15.28 3.85 -1.79
N THR A 64 15.65 4.42 -2.95
CA THR A 64 14.74 5.12 -3.88
C THR A 64 13.63 4.25 -4.45
N ASN A 65 13.85 2.93 -4.53
CA ASN A 65 12.90 1.95 -5.04
C ASN A 65 12.11 1.25 -3.94
N ARG A 66 12.31 1.58 -2.65
CA ARG A 66 11.55 0.95 -1.55
C ARG A 66 10.11 1.42 -1.53
N TRP A 67 9.24 0.61 -0.91
CA TRP A 67 7.81 0.88 -0.89
C TRP A 67 7.43 2.27 -0.36
N ARG A 68 8.13 2.77 0.65
CA ARG A 68 7.89 4.09 1.24
C ARG A 68 8.04 5.23 0.22
N GLU A 69 9.12 5.20 -0.55
CA GLU A 69 9.37 6.19 -1.59
C GLU A 69 8.33 6.09 -2.70
N ARG A 70 7.95 4.87 -3.08
CA ARG A 70 6.89 4.64 -4.09
C ARG A 70 5.54 5.17 -3.63
N ALA A 71 5.16 4.92 -2.37
CA ALA A 71 3.90 5.37 -1.80
C ALA A 71 3.77 6.89 -1.81
N SER A 72 4.88 7.62 -1.67
CA SER A 72 4.89 9.08 -1.79
C SER A 72 4.39 9.56 -3.16
N THR A 73 4.69 8.81 -4.22
CA THR A 73 4.28 9.13 -5.60
C THR A 73 2.81 8.82 -5.87
N MET A 74 2.16 8.02 -5.02
CA MET A 74 0.75 7.63 -5.17
C MET A 74 -0.19 8.70 -4.60
N ALA A 75 0.25 9.47 -3.60
CA ALA A 75 -0.51 10.58 -3.05
C ALA A 75 -0.67 11.73 -4.06
N ARG A 76 -1.72 12.53 -3.89
CA ARG A 76 -1.91 13.76 -4.66
C ARG A 76 -0.80 14.76 -4.32
N LYS A 77 -0.40 15.58 -5.30
CA LYS A 77 0.65 16.58 -5.11
C LYS A 77 0.29 17.51 -3.94
N GLY A 78 1.17 17.57 -2.94
CA GLY A 78 0.99 18.39 -1.74
C GLY A 78 0.13 17.74 -0.64
N GLU A 79 -0.36 16.52 -0.83
CA GLU A 79 -1.06 15.77 0.22
C GLU A 79 -0.17 14.70 0.88
N GLY A 80 -0.57 14.27 2.09
CA GLY A 80 0.17 13.30 2.88
C GLY A 80 -0.11 11.83 2.53
N PHE A 81 0.74 10.95 3.05
CA PHE A 81 0.53 9.51 3.04
C PHE A 81 1.03 8.89 4.34
N HIS A 82 0.48 7.73 4.68
CA HIS A 82 0.94 6.88 5.78
C HIS A 82 0.96 5.44 5.30
N LEU A 83 1.92 4.63 5.75
CA LEU A 83 2.03 3.23 5.36
C LEU A 83 2.52 2.34 6.49
N ALA A 84 2.05 1.11 6.47
CA ALA A 84 2.61 -0.03 7.18
C ALA A 84 2.92 -1.13 6.16
N VAL A 85 4.07 -1.78 6.30
CA VAL A 85 4.51 -2.84 5.39
C VAL A 85 5.03 -3.99 6.23
N ALA A 86 4.42 -5.15 6.05
CA ALA A 86 4.86 -6.39 6.66
C ALA A 86 5.62 -7.22 5.64
N TYR A 87 6.72 -7.81 6.08
CA TYR A 87 7.49 -8.81 5.35
C TYR A 87 8.24 -9.64 6.39
N ASN A 88 8.71 -10.83 6.03
CA ASN A 88 9.40 -11.68 6.98
C ASN A 88 10.84 -11.18 7.19
N THR A 89 11.10 -10.62 8.37
CA THR A 89 12.39 -10.05 8.78
C THR A 89 13.34 -11.08 9.41
N HIS A 90 12.84 -12.28 9.71
CA HIS A 90 13.58 -13.33 10.42
C HIS A 90 14.22 -14.35 9.47
N GLN A 91 13.73 -14.47 8.24
CA GLN A 91 14.25 -15.43 7.27
C GLN A 91 15.65 -15.00 6.77
N PRO A 92 16.69 -15.84 6.94
CA PRO A 92 18.00 -15.60 6.34
C PRO A 92 17.90 -15.60 4.82
N ARG A 93 18.70 -14.74 4.15
CA ARG A 93 18.65 -14.62 2.68
C ARG A 93 20.02 -14.64 2.05
N ALA A 94 20.07 -15.20 0.84
CA ALA A 94 21.21 -15.06 -0.04
C ALA A 94 21.51 -13.57 -0.25
N ALA A 95 22.80 -13.23 -0.28
CA ALA A 95 23.25 -11.88 -0.54
C ALA A 95 22.59 -11.35 -1.82
N HIS A 96 22.04 -10.14 -1.75
CA HIS A 96 21.42 -9.42 -2.88
C HIS A 96 20.09 -9.97 -3.42
N SER A 97 19.47 -10.98 -2.80
CA SER A 97 18.13 -11.43 -3.23
C SER A 97 17.02 -10.49 -2.77
N THR A 98 16.31 -9.88 -3.72
CA THR A 98 15.17 -8.98 -3.47
C THR A 98 13.83 -9.70 -3.32
N THR A 99 13.71 -10.95 -3.78
CA THR A 99 12.43 -11.68 -3.87
C THR A 99 12.15 -12.53 -2.66
N GLN A 100 11.08 -12.23 -1.92
CA GLN A 100 10.54 -13.03 -0.80
C GLN A 100 9.13 -13.47 -1.12
N PHE A 101 8.63 -14.59 -0.62
CA PHE A 101 7.20 -14.91 -0.77
C PHE A 101 6.38 -14.27 0.37
N GLY A 102 5.17 -13.82 0.06
CA GLY A 102 4.26 -13.15 0.97
C GLY A 102 4.53 -11.65 1.11
N GLY A 103 4.22 -11.14 2.30
CA GLY A 103 4.29 -9.72 2.61
C GLY A 103 3.02 -8.98 2.17
N CYS A 104 2.64 -8.00 2.98
CA CYS A 104 1.45 -7.19 2.76
C CYS A 104 1.72 -5.71 3.11
N SER A 105 0.87 -4.82 2.65
CA SER A 105 0.92 -3.42 3.05
C SER A 105 -0.46 -2.84 3.28
N THR A 106 -0.51 -1.83 4.13
CA THR A 106 -1.68 -0.97 4.34
C THR A 106 -1.23 0.47 4.22
N SER A 107 -1.88 1.24 3.37
CA SER A 107 -1.55 2.63 3.10
C SER A 107 -2.79 3.50 3.24
N ALA A 108 -2.62 4.70 3.77
CA ALA A 108 -3.61 5.76 3.78
C ALA A 108 -3.06 6.97 3.03
N PHE A 109 -3.84 7.54 2.12
CA PHE A 109 -3.44 8.65 1.28
C PHE A 109 -4.28 9.89 1.56
N ASN A 110 -3.79 11.03 1.08
CA ASN A 110 -4.56 12.25 0.94
C ASN A 110 -5.15 12.71 2.29
N LYS A 111 -6.36 13.27 2.29
CA LYS A 111 -7.12 13.65 3.49
C LYS A 111 -7.20 12.56 4.57
N VAL A 112 -7.25 11.28 4.20
CA VAL A 112 -7.36 10.17 5.17
C VAL A 112 -6.05 9.94 5.91
N SER A 113 -4.90 10.26 5.31
CA SER A 113 -3.60 10.14 5.98
C SER A 113 -3.51 10.98 7.27
N HIS A 114 -4.15 12.16 7.30
CA HIS A 114 -4.20 13.02 8.49
C HIS A 114 -5.04 12.46 9.65
N ARG A 115 -5.83 11.41 9.39
CA ARG A 115 -6.63 10.71 10.41
C ARG A 115 -5.86 9.55 11.04
N VAL A 116 -4.67 9.22 10.54
CA VAL A 116 -3.87 8.12 11.08
C VAL A 116 -3.32 8.48 12.46
N ARG A 117 -3.48 7.56 13.42
CA ARG A 117 -2.98 7.71 14.80
C ARG A 117 -1.86 6.76 15.14
N SER A 118 -1.88 5.57 14.56
CA SER A 118 -0.83 4.57 14.75
C SER A 118 -0.88 3.56 13.62
N SER A 119 0.19 2.77 13.50
CA SER A 119 0.30 1.67 12.55
C SER A 119 1.19 0.56 13.11
N GLY A 120 1.14 -0.61 12.51
CA GLY A 120 2.05 -1.70 12.85
C GLY A 120 1.99 -2.84 11.86
N ASP A 121 2.82 -3.84 12.12
CA ASP A 121 2.94 -5.07 11.35
C ASP A 121 3.38 -6.23 12.27
N ASP A 122 3.40 -7.43 11.73
CA ASP A 122 3.68 -8.66 12.47
C ASP A 122 5.09 -9.22 12.27
N SER A 123 5.98 -8.48 11.60
CA SER A 123 7.36 -8.86 11.23
C SER A 123 7.55 -10.19 10.48
N LEU A 124 6.46 -10.90 10.17
CA LEU A 124 6.42 -12.15 9.44
C LEU A 124 5.80 -11.99 8.06
N GLY A 125 5.16 -10.85 7.79
CA GLY A 125 4.60 -10.53 6.47
C GLY A 125 3.16 -10.97 6.27
N ARG A 126 2.43 -11.29 7.35
CA ARG A 126 1.05 -11.80 7.25
C ARG A 126 0.02 -10.68 7.39
N TRP A 127 0.27 -9.68 8.23
CA TRP A 127 -0.63 -8.55 8.39
C TRP A 127 0.11 -7.25 8.68
N ALA A 128 -0.48 -6.16 8.19
CA ALA A 128 -0.12 -4.77 8.47
C ALA A 128 -1.42 -4.01 8.77
N TRP A 129 -1.35 -2.97 9.60
CA TRP A 129 -2.54 -2.20 9.97
C TRP A 129 -2.25 -0.71 10.13
N ILE A 130 -3.31 0.07 9.96
CA ILE A 130 -3.37 1.51 10.24
C ILE A 130 -4.60 1.77 11.11
N ARG A 131 -4.44 2.50 12.21
CA ARG A 131 -5.54 2.95 13.06
C ARG A 131 -5.94 4.37 12.68
N LEU A 132 -7.19 4.53 12.27
CA LEU A 132 -7.79 5.82 11.92
C LEU A 132 -8.57 6.39 13.10
N GLN A 133 -8.54 7.71 13.27
CA GLN A 133 -9.46 8.41 14.15
C GLN A 133 -10.79 8.71 13.43
N GLY A 134 -11.90 8.31 14.04
CA GLY A 134 -13.24 8.65 13.59
C GLY A 134 -13.58 10.14 13.73
N ARG A 135 -14.85 10.48 13.49
CA ARG A 135 -15.36 11.80 13.87
C ARG A 135 -15.66 11.77 15.37
N THR A 136 -15.01 12.65 16.12
CA THR A 136 -15.43 13.09 17.44
C THR A 136 -16.49 14.17 17.28
#